data_AF-A0A135P7F0-F1
#
_entry.id   AF-A0A135P7F0-F1
#
_cell.length_a   1.000
_cell.length_b   1.000
_cell.length_c   1.000
_cell.angle_alpha   90.00
_cell.angle_beta   90.00
_cell.angle_gamma   90.00
#
_symmetry.space_group_name_H-M   'P 1'
#
loop_
_entity.id
_entity.type
_entity.pdbx_description
1 polymer ?
#
loop_
_entity_poly.entity_id
_entity_poly.type
_entity_poly.pdbx_seq_one_letter_code
_entity_poly.pdbx_strand_id
1 'polypeptide(L)' 'MNRFFSNEAKDVAWRVDQMHANNAIEGVQKDEALAALVEEWNAAGVADDEQVARLVQMAKQRNRAAA' A
#
# COMPACT_ATOMS: atom_id res chain seq x y z
N MET A 1 16.13 0.10 19.74
CA MET A 1 15.45 -0.32 18.49
C MET A 1 14.88 0.93 17.84
N ASN A 2 15.16 1.21 16.56
CA ASN A 2 14.50 2.31 15.86
C ASN A 2 13.05 1.89 15.56
N ARG A 3 12.07 2.75 15.87
CA ARG A 3 10.64 2.50 15.64
C ARG A 3 10.34 2.18 14.17
N PHE A 4 11.17 2.61 13.22
CA PHE A 4 11.00 2.27 11.80
C PHE A 4 11.20 0.79 11.47
N PHE A 5 12.03 0.06 12.23
CA PHE A 5 12.37 -1.34 11.94
C PHE A 5 11.71 -2.33 12.93
N SER A 6 10.83 -1.84 13.80
CA SER A 6 10.15 -2.64 14.83
C SER A 6 8.88 -3.27 14.29
N ASN A 7 8.68 -4.57 14.54
CA ASN A 7 7.45 -5.29 14.19
C ASN A 7 6.40 -5.27 15.32
N GLU A 8 6.62 -4.49 16.39
CA GLU A 8 5.61 -4.32 17.43
C GLU A 8 4.36 -3.61 16.87
N ALA A 9 3.17 -4.08 17.24
CA ALA A 9 1.90 -3.54 16.73
C ALA A 9 1.78 -2.01 16.91
N LYS A 10 2.28 -1.47 18.03
CA LYS A 10 2.28 -0.02 18.31
C LYS A 10 3.19 0.78 17.37
N ASP A 11 4.28 0.19 16.90
CA ASP A 11 5.21 0.83 15.99
C ASP A 11 4.72 0.73 14.54
N VAL A 12 4.05 -0.37 14.20
CA VAL A 12 3.31 -0.51 12.93
C VAL A 12 2.23 0.55 12.83
N ALA A 13 1.35 0.66 13.84
CA ALA A 13 0.28 1.66 13.87
C ALA A 13 0.84 3.08 13.74
N TRP A 14 1.90 3.41 14.49
CA TRP A 14 2.55 4.71 14.37
C TRP A 14 3.09 4.99 12.97
N ARG A 15 3.69 4.01 12.27
CA ARG A 15 4.17 4.20 10.89
C ARG A 15 3.02 4.44 9.92
N VAL A 16 1.89 3.77 10.10
CA VAL A 16 0.67 4.00 9.30
C VAL A 16 0.15 5.43 9.52
N ASP A 17 0.12 5.91 10.76
CA ASP A 17 -0.27 7.29 11.06
C ASP A 17 0.68 8.32 10.41
N GLN A 18 2.00 8.07 10.47
CA GLN A 18 2.99 8.94 9.81
C GLN A 18 2.82 8.93 8.29
N MET A 19 2.54 7.78 7.68
CA MET A 19 2.26 7.68 6.25
C MET A 19 1.04 8.54 5.87
N HIS A 20 -0.05 8.49 6.63
CA HIS A 20 -1.23 9.32 6.38
C HIS A 20 -0.94 10.82 6.52
N ALA A 21 -0.18 11.21 7.55
CA ALA A 21 0.23 12.61 7.74
C ALA A 21 1.08 13.11 6.56
N ASN A 22 2.05 12.31 6.10
CA ASN A 22 2.90 12.66 4.96
C ASN A 22 2.07 12.77 3.67
N ASN A 23 1.17 11.82 3.40
CA ASN A 23 0.30 11.86 2.23
C ASN A 23 -0.58 13.11 2.21
N ALA A 24 -1.10 13.53 3.37
CA ALA A 24 -1.90 14.75 3.48
C ALA A 24 -1.09 16.02 3.19
N ILE A 25 0.18 16.07 3.62
CA ILE A 25 1.11 17.18 3.33
C ILE A 25 1.42 17.25 1.83
N GLU A 26 1.64 16.10 1.20
CA GLU A 26 2.02 15.98 -0.22
C GLU A 26 0.82 16.06 -1.18
N GLY A 27 -0.41 16.12 -0.66
CA GLY A 27 -1.63 16.09 -1.48
C GLY A 27 -1.87 14.74 -2.16
N VAL A 28 -1.24 13.67 -1.66
CA VAL A 28 -1.42 12.30 -2.15
C VAL A 28 -2.77 11.79 -1.66
N GLN A 29 -3.70 11.62 -2.60
CA GLN A 29 -5.02 11.09 -2.31
C GLN A 29 -5.00 9.56 -2.27
N LYS A 30 -5.83 8.99 -1.39
CA LYS A 30 -6.07 7.55 -1.34
C LYS A 30 -6.85 7.13 -2.59
N ASP A 31 -6.35 6.11 -3.28
CA ASP A 31 -7.11 5.46 -4.36
C ASP A 31 -8.06 4.43 -3.73
N GLU A 32 -9.35 4.77 -3.68
CA GLU A 32 -10.37 3.92 -3.05
C GLU A 32 -10.58 2.59 -3.82
N ALA A 33 -10.36 2.58 -5.13
CA ALA A 33 -10.47 1.35 -5.92
C ALA A 33 -9.30 0.41 -5.63
N LEU A 34 -8.09 0.96 -5.51
CA LEU A 34 -6.92 0.20 -5.09
C LEU A 34 -7.09 -0.33 -3.65
N ALA A 35 -7.63 0.47 -2.75
CA ALA A 35 -7.88 0.04 -1.37
C ALA A 35 -8.88 -1.12 -1.31
N ALA A 36 -9.99 -1.03 -2.04
CA ALA A 36 -10.97 -2.12 -2.11
C ALA A 36 -10.36 -3.41 -2.68
N LEU A 37 -9.54 -3.31 -3.72
CA LEU A 37 -8.85 -4.47 -4.32
C LEU A 37 -7.89 -5.16 -3.35
N VAL A 38 -7.15 -4.38 -2.56
CA VAL A 38 -6.25 -4.92 -1.53
C VAL A 38 -7.04 -5.63 -0.43
N GLU A 39 -8.17 -5.07 0.01
CA GLU A 39 -9.06 -5.74 0.98
C GLU A 39 -9.61 -7.06 0.46
N GLU A 40 -9.99 -7.15 -0.83
CA GLU A 40 -10.41 -8.40 -1.46
C GLU A 40 -9.29 -9.46 -1.46
N TRP A 41 -8.05 -9.06 -1.76
CA TRP A 41 -6.90 -9.96 -1.73
C TRP A 41 -6.54 -10.43 -0.33
N ASN A 42 -6.63 -9.55 0.66
CA ASN A 42 -6.47 -9.90 2.08
C ASN A 42 -7.52 -10.94 2.50
N ALA A 43 -8.79 -10.72 2.14
CA ALA A 43 -9.88 -11.66 2.43
C ALA A 43 -9.69 -13.02 1.73
N ALA A 44 -9.08 -13.02 0.54
CA ALA A 44 -8.74 -14.23 -0.21
C ALA A 44 -7.42 -14.92 0.26
N GLY A 45 -6.70 -14.33 1.22
CA GLY A 45 -5.44 -14.88 1.73
C GLY A 45 -4.27 -14.80 0.75
N VAL A 46 -4.29 -13.85 -0.19
CA VAL A 46 -3.17 -13.61 -1.12
C VAL A 46 -2.00 -13.02 -0.34
N ALA A 47 -0.81 -13.61 -0.49
CA ALA A 47 0.39 -13.13 0.20
C ALA A 47 0.84 -11.75 -0.30
N ASP A 48 1.38 -10.92 0.60
CA ASP A 48 1.77 -9.54 0.29
C ASP A 48 2.73 -9.41 -0.91
N ASP A 49 3.66 -10.35 -1.06
CA ASP A 49 4.61 -10.37 -2.17
C ASP A 49 3.91 -10.60 -3.52
N GLU A 50 2.90 -11.46 -3.54
CA GLU A 50 2.05 -11.68 -4.70
C GLU A 50 1.17 -10.44 -4.99
N GLN A 51 0.59 -9.82 -3.95
CA GLN A 51 -0.19 -8.58 -4.12
C GLN A 51 0.67 -7.48 -4.76
N VAL A 52 1.87 -7.24 -4.24
CA VAL A 52 2.82 -6.26 -4.80
C VAL A 52 3.18 -6.61 -6.24
N ALA A 53 3.43 -7.88 -6.56
CA ALA A 53 3.73 -8.31 -7.92
C ALA A 53 2.57 -7.99 -8.88
N ARG A 54 1.32 -8.23 -8.47
CA ARG A 54 0.11 -7.91 -9.26
C ARG A 54 -0.02 -6.40 -9.48
N LEU A 55 0.17 -5.57 -8.46
CA LEU A 55 0.13 -4.11 -8.58
C LEU A 55 1.19 -3.57 -9.55
N VAL A 56 2.42 -4.09 -9.46
CA VAL A 56 3.50 -3.73 -10.38
C VAL A 56 3.15 -4.11 -11.83
N GLN A 57 2.53 -5.26 -12.05
CA GLN A 57 2.08 -5.66 -13.40
C GLN A 57 0.97 -4.75 -13.93
N MET A 58 -0.03 -4.42 -13.11
CA MET A 58 -1.10 -3.49 -13.48
C MET A 58 -0.55 -2.12 -13.87
N ALA A 59 0.40 -1.58 -13.10
CA ALA A 59 1.06 -0.32 -13.41
C ALA A 59 1.83 -0.37 -14.74
N LYS A 60 2.57 -1.45 -15.00
CA LYS A 60 3.27 -1.67 -16.28
C LYS A 60 2.31 -1.71 -17.46
N GLN A 61 1.16 -2.37 -17.31
CA GLN A 61 0.14 -2.45 -18.36
C GLN A 61 -0.49 -1.08 -18.65
N ARG A 62 -0.85 -0.31 -17.61
CA ARG A 62 -1.38 1.05 -17.76
C ARG A 62 -0.40 1.96 -18.50
N ASN A 63 0.89 1.90 -18.15
CA ASN A 63 1.92 2.72 -18.81
C ASN A 63 2.13 2.33 -20.27
N ARG A 64 2.04 1.04 -20.62
CA ARG A 64 2.12 0.59 -22.02
C ARG A 64 0.92 1.02 -22.85
N ALA A 65 -0.27 1.06 -22.26
CA ALA A 65 -1.49 1.47 -22.99
C ALA A 65 -1.58 2.99 -23.20
N ALA A 66 -0.83 3.78 -22.44
CA ALA A 66 -0.80 5.24 -22.53
C ALA A 66 0.35 5.78 -23.41
N ALA A 67 1.23 4.90 -23.92
CA ALA A 67 2.37 5.23 -24.79
C ALA A 67 2.06 4.85 -26.25
#